data_AF-A0A8H3GXE7-F1
#
_entry.id   AF-A0A8H3GXE7-F1
#
_cell.length_a   1.000
_cell.length_b   1.000
_cell.length_c   1.000
_cell.angle_alpha   90.00
_cell.angle_beta   90.00
_cell.angle_gamma   90.00
#
_symmetry.space_group_name_H-M   'P 1'
#
loop_
_entity.id
_entity.type
_entity.pdbx_description
1 polymer ?
#
loop_
_entity_poly.entity_id
_entity_poly.type
_entity_poly.pdbx_seq_one_letter_code
_entity_poly.pdbx_strand_id
1 'polypeptide(L)'
;MTRPSSPVEALTRSFDPASPVLLPSHSALLPFDKVTGYIDDALLALGLHTEARTSFITYWLPDLSKHTFIALRFLPQHEYERAAPLDVSPAPQVVTRVFMLFQGVEESQVMLWNEAAEMASKDVRVWKDIVGVDIAQVQDKSLFRVLEWGGMEVK
;
A
#
# COMPACT_ATOMS: atom_id res chain seq x y z
N MET A 1 9.14 40.55 23.58
CA MET A 1 9.20 39.10 23.82
C MET A 1 8.07 38.45 23.04
N THR A 2 8.35 38.01 21.82
CA THR A 2 7.40 37.35 20.92
C THR A 2 7.51 35.84 21.13
N ARG A 3 6.40 35.22 21.55
CA ARG A 3 6.26 33.77 21.69
C ARG A 3 6.46 33.12 20.30
N PRO A 4 7.34 32.13 20.13
CA PRO A 4 7.48 31.45 18.85
C PRO A 4 6.17 30.73 18.53
N SER A 5 5.61 30.99 17.36
CA SER A 5 4.49 30.21 16.82
C SER A 5 4.99 28.78 16.60
N SER A 6 4.40 27.82 17.34
CA SER A 6 4.56 26.40 17.01
C SER A 6 4.16 26.19 15.55
N PRO A 7 4.92 25.43 14.75
CA PRO A 7 4.50 25.10 13.40
C PRO A 7 3.20 24.31 13.54
N VAL A 8 2.21 24.66 12.72
CA VAL A 8 1.07 23.79 12.47
C VAL A 8 1.67 22.50 11.90
N GLU A 9 1.86 21.49 12.74
CA GLU A 9 2.07 20.12 12.31
C GLU A 9 0.88 19.83 11.39
N ALA A 10 1.17 19.71 10.10
CA ALA A 10 0.22 19.15 9.16
C ALA A 10 -0.26 17.84 9.79
N LEU A 11 -1.53 17.78 10.15
CA LEU A 11 -2.21 16.61 10.70
C LEU A 11 -2.13 15.52 9.63
N THR A 12 -0.99 14.84 9.55
CA THR A 12 -0.80 13.68 8.70
C THR A 12 -1.66 12.64 9.38
N ARG A 13 -2.87 12.43 8.87
CA ARG A 13 -3.81 11.44 9.42
C ARG A 13 -3.09 10.10 9.40
N SER A 14 -2.59 9.67 10.55
CA SER A 14 -1.96 8.37 10.71
C SER A 14 -2.95 7.29 10.32
N PHE A 15 -2.47 6.21 9.72
CA PHE A 15 -3.28 5.03 9.48
C PHE A 15 -3.86 4.52 10.81
N ASP A 16 -5.19 4.31 10.85
CA ASP A 16 -5.91 3.66 11.94
C ASP A 16 -6.59 2.39 11.38
N PRO A 17 -6.14 1.19 11.77
CA PRO A 17 -6.70 -0.06 11.26
C PRO A 17 -8.13 -0.33 11.75
N ALA A 18 -8.59 0.33 12.83
CA ALA A 18 -9.97 0.22 13.29
C ALA A 18 -10.93 1.11 12.50
N SER A 19 -10.40 2.14 11.82
CA SER A 19 -11.16 3.05 10.96
C SER A 19 -10.34 3.39 9.71
N PRO A 20 -10.08 2.41 8.84
CA PRO A 20 -9.26 2.63 7.67
C PRO A 20 -9.99 3.55 6.69
N VAL A 21 -9.26 4.47 6.05
CA VAL A 21 -9.83 5.42 5.08
C VAL A 21 -9.03 5.37 3.79
N LEU A 22 -9.74 5.28 2.67
CA LEU A 22 -9.17 5.39 1.34
C LEU A 22 -9.67 6.68 0.67
N LEU A 23 -8.76 7.51 0.16
CA LEU A 23 -9.08 8.74 -0.54
C LEU A 23 -8.55 8.68 -1.98
N PRO A 24 -9.22 9.35 -2.94
CA PRO A 24 -8.76 9.42 -4.32
C PRO A 24 -7.31 9.90 -4.49
N SER A 25 -6.89 10.90 -3.72
CA SER A 25 -5.58 11.56 -3.85
C SER A 25 -4.37 10.67 -3.54
N HIS A 26 -4.58 9.51 -2.92
CA HIS A 26 -3.51 8.60 -2.51
C HIS A 26 -3.84 7.13 -2.82
N SER A 27 -4.69 6.89 -3.81
CA SER A 27 -5.07 5.56 -4.27
C SER A 27 -4.93 5.46 -5.78
N ALA A 28 -4.94 4.23 -6.30
CA ALA A 28 -5.08 3.94 -7.72
C ALA A 28 -6.44 3.29 -7.96
N LEU A 29 -7.19 3.74 -8.95
CA LEU A 29 -8.49 3.17 -9.33
C LEU A 29 -8.37 2.40 -10.64
N LEU A 30 -8.73 1.11 -10.61
CA LEU A 30 -8.69 0.23 -11.79
C LEU A 30 -9.98 -0.60 -11.91
N PRO A 31 -10.40 -0.95 -13.14
CA PRO A 31 -11.37 -2.03 -13.32
C PRO A 31 -10.77 -3.37 -12.88
N PHE A 32 -11.62 -4.30 -12.47
CA PHE A 32 -11.21 -5.61 -11.95
C PHE A 32 -10.30 -6.41 -12.90
N ASP A 33 -10.54 -6.37 -14.20
CA ASP A 33 -9.76 -7.09 -15.20
C ASP A 33 -8.29 -6.62 -15.29
N LYS A 34 -7.98 -5.44 -14.76
CA LYS A 34 -6.61 -4.87 -14.72
C LYS A 34 -5.98 -4.89 -13.33
N VAL A 35 -6.76 -5.08 -12.27
CA VAL A 35 -6.29 -4.88 -10.89
C VAL A 35 -5.20 -5.88 -10.50
N THR A 36 -5.32 -7.14 -10.94
CA THR A 36 -4.37 -8.20 -10.58
C THR A 36 -2.99 -7.98 -11.21
N GLY A 37 -2.95 -7.59 -12.48
CA GLY A 37 -1.71 -7.22 -13.17
C GLY A 37 -1.05 -6.00 -12.53
N TYR A 38 -1.84 -4.98 -12.20
CA TYR A 38 -1.34 -3.80 -11.51
C TYR A 38 -0.73 -4.12 -10.13
N ILE A 39 -1.39 -4.99 -9.35
CA ILE A 39 -0.87 -5.45 -8.07
C ILE A 39 0.43 -6.23 -8.26
N ASP A 40 0.52 -7.16 -9.23
CA ASP A 40 1.76 -7.92 -9.47
C ASP A 40 2.93 -6.99 -9.82
N ASP A 41 2.71 -6.04 -10.73
CA ASP A 41 3.71 -5.07 -11.16
C ASP A 41 4.15 -4.17 -10.00
N ALA A 42 3.22 -3.69 -9.17
CA ALA A 42 3.51 -2.90 -7.99
C ALA A 42 4.31 -3.69 -6.95
N LEU A 43 3.91 -4.93 -6.64
CA LEU A 43 4.62 -5.77 -5.69
C LEU A 43 6.02 -6.17 -6.20
N LEU A 44 6.18 -6.37 -7.51
CA LEU A 44 7.48 -6.58 -8.14
C LEU A 44 8.37 -5.35 -7.96
N ALA A 45 7.84 -4.15 -8.19
CA ALA A 45 8.54 -2.89 -7.97
C ALA A 45 8.93 -2.68 -6.50
N LEU A 46 8.15 -3.22 -5.56
CA LEU A 46 8.45 -3.24 -4.12
C LEU A 46 9.48 -4.31 -3.72
N GLY A 47 9.97 -5.11 -4.67
CA GLY A 47 11.02 -6.11 -4.45
C GLY A 47 10.52 -7.46 -3.97
N LEU A 48 9.20 -7.73 -4.00
CA LEU A 48 8.67 -9.02 -3.63
C LEU A 48 8.99 -10.06 -4.70
N HIS A 49 9.36 -11.26 -4.25
CA HIS A 49 9.63 -12.41 -5.12
C HIS A 49 8.33 -13.07 -5.60
N THR A 50 8.41 -13.84 -6.68
CA THR A 50 7.25 -14.40 -7.41
C THR A 50 6.26 -15.15 -6.52
N GLU A 51 6.74 -15.97 -5.57
CA GLU A 51 5.88 -16.73 -4.66
C GLU A 51 5.05 -15.79 -3.78
N ALA A 52 5.67 -14.83 -3.09
CA ALA A 52 4.95 -13.85 -2.28
C ALA A 52 3.91 -13.05 -3.07
N ARG A 53 4.23 -12.61 -4.29
CA ARG A 53 3.26 -11.89 -5.15
C ARG A 53 2.08 -12.77 -5.54
N THR A 54 2.35 -14.01 -5.93
CA THR A 54 1.32 -14.98 -6.30
C THR A 54 0.40 -15.28 -5.11
N SER A 55 0.97 -15.51 -3.92
CA SER A 55 0.20 -15.72 -2.69
C SER A 55 -0.64 -14.51 -2.32
N PHE A 56 -0.08 -13.30 -2.42
CA PHE A 56 -0.81 -12.06 -2.15
C PHE A 56 -2.04 -11.91 -3.02
N ILE A 57 -1.86 -12.05 -4.35
CA ILE A 57 -2.95 -11.92 -5.33
C ILE A 57 -3.98 -13.01 -5.10
N THR A 58 -3.55 -14.27 -4.94
CA THR A 58 -4.46 -15.41 -4.74
C THR A 58 -5.31 -15.25 -3.49
N TYR A 59 -4.74 -14.70 -2.41
CA TYR A 59 -5.46 -14.46 -1.16
C TYR A 59 -6.55 -13.40 -1.31
N TRP A 60 -6.23 -12.26 -1.94
CA TRP A 60 -7.18 -11.13 -2.07
C TRP A 60 -8.11 -11.20 -3.28
N LEU A 61 -7.81 -12.06 -4.28
CA LEU A 61 -8.61 -12.19 -5.49
C LEU A 61 -10.11 -12.43 -5.24
N PRO A 62 -10.53 -13.30 -4.30
CA PRO A 62 -11.95 -13.51 -4.02
C PRO A 62 -12.67 -12.24 -3.57
N ASP A 63 -12.02 -11.38 -2.78
CA ASP A 63 -12.62 -10.12 -2.32
C ASP A 63 -12.61 -9.04 -3.41
N LEU A 64 -11.50 -8.94 -4.15
CA LEU A 64 -11.39 -8.02 -5.29
C LEU A 64 -12.43 -8.31 -6.38
N SER A 65 -12.72 -9.59 -6.64
CA SER A 65 -13.67 -10.04 -7.68
C SER A 65 -15.14 -9.70 -7.40
N LYS A 66 -15.46 -9.22 -6.19
CA LYS A 66 -16.81 -8.76 -5.85
C LYS A 66 -17.12 -7.38 -6.42
N HIS A 67 -16.09 -6.66 -6.87
CA HIS A 67 -16.19 -5.24 -7.24
C HIS A 67 -15.86 -5.04 -8.72
N THR A 68 -16.59 -4.15 -9.39
CA THR A 68 -16.32 -3.81 -10.80
C THR A 68 -15.10 -2.88 -10.93
N PHE A 69 -15.01 -1.88 -10.05
CA PHE A 69 -13.86 -1.00 -9.93
C PHE A 69 -13.28 -1.09 -8.53
N ILE A 70 -11.96 -1.11 -8.44
CA ILE A 70 -11.21 -1.24 -7.20
C ILE A 70 -10.32 -0.02 -7.06
N ALA A 71 -10.54 0.77 -6.02
CA ALA A 71 -9.56 1.71 -5.52
C ALA A 71 -8.62 0.97 -4.58
N LEU A 72 -7.30 1.18 -4.70
CA LEU A 72 -6.31 0.57 -3.81
C LEU A 72 -5.18 1.52 -3.44
N ARG A 73 -4.56 1.28 -2.29
CA ARG A 73 -3.36 1.98 -1.81
C ARG A 73 -2.44 1.01 -1.10
N PHE A 74 -1.14 1.09 -1.37
CA PHE A 74 -0.13 0.53 -0.48
C PHE A 74 0.29 1.55 0.58
N LEU A 75 0.24 1.16 1.86
CA LEU A 75 0.57 2.04 2.98
C LEU A 75 2.09 2.30 3.06
N PRO A 76 2.51 3.52 3.44
CA PRO A 76 3.87 3.76 3.89
C PRO A 76 4.24 2.87 5.08
N GLN A 77 5.41 2.22 5.05
CA GLN A 77 5.83 1.30 6.11
C GLN A 77 5.79 1.96 7.49
N HIS A 78 6.24 3.22 7.59
CA HIS A 78 6.26 3.97 8.84
C HIS A 78 4.86 4.32 9.37
N GLU A 79 3.83 4.41 8.52
CA GLU A 79 2.44 4.57 8.98
C GLU A 79 1.89 3.25 9.51
N TYR A 80 2.18 2.15 8.83
CA TYR A 80 1.74 0.83 9.23
C TYR A 80 2.43 0.35 10.52
N GLU A 81 3.74 0.60 10.66
CA GLU A 81 4.53 0.25 11.84
C GLU A 81 3.99 0.92 13.12
N ARG A 82 3.55 2.18 13.04
CA ARG A 82 2.95 2.86 14.19
C ARG A 82 1.64 2.22 14.64
N ALA A 83 0.85 1.74 13.68
CA ALA A 83 -0.46 1.14 13.95
C ALA A 83 -0.36 -0.31 14.42
N ALA A 84 0.62 -1.07 13.90
CA ALA A 84 0.82 -2.47 14.17
C ALA A 84 2.32 -2.78 14.28
N PRO A 85 2.95 -2.52 15.45
CA PRO A 85 4.38 -2.74 15.63
C PRO A 85 4.77 -4.20 15.40
N LEU A 86 5.93 -4.43 14.77
CA LEU A 86 6.47 -5.78 14.54
C LEU A 86 7.79 -5.96 15.30
N ASP A 87 7.81 -6.89 16.25
CA ASP A 87 9.02 -7.29 16.95
C ASP A 87 9.47 -8.69 16.49
N VAL A 88 10.71 -8.80 16.03
CA VAL A 88 11.30 -10.06 15.53
C VAL A 88 12.64 -10.29 16.22
N SER A 89 12.81 -11.49 16.76
CA SER A 89 14.05 -11.91 17.42
C SER A 89 14.59 -13.21 16.79
N PRO A 90 15.87 -13.25 16.35
CA PRO A 90 16.85 -12.15 16.37
C PRO A 90 16.44 -10.98 15.46
N ALA A 91 17.00 -9.79 15.69
CA ALA A 91 16.65 -8.61 14.91
C ALA A 91 17.04 -8.80 13.43
N PRO A 92 16.10 -8.65 12.49
CA PRO A 92 16.40 -8.73 11.07
C PRO A 92 17.17 -7.49 10.60
N GLN A 93 18.05 -7.66 9.61
CA GLN A 93 18.72 -6.53 8.97
C GLN A 93 17.77 -5.77 8.05
N VAL A 94 16.76 -6.44 7.49
CA VAL A 94 15.78 -5.83 6.59
C VAL A 94 14.38 -6.32 6.94
N VAL A 95 13.46 -5.39 7.13
CA VAL A 95 12.02 -5.66 7.21
C VAL A 95 11.35 -4.97 6.04
N THR A 96 10.53 -5.72 5.30
CA THR A 96 9.67 -5.20 4.24
C THR A 96 8.23 -5.49 4.61
N ARG A 97 7.44 -4.44 4.82
CA ARG A 97 6.02 -4.55 5.16
C ARG A 97 5.19 -3.94 4.05
N VAL A 98 4.40 -4.75 3.35
CA VAL A 98 3.50 -4.28 2.30
C VAL A 98 2.07 -4.50 2.73
N PHE A 99 1.35 -3.41 2.98
CA PHE A 99 -0.04 -3.47 3.41
C PHE A 99 -0.94 -2.73 2.43
N MET A 100 -1.90 -3.45 1.83
CA MET A 100 -2.83 -2.90 0.84
C MET A 100 -4.18 -2.58 1.46
N LEU A 101 -4.61 -1.33 1.36
CA LEU A 101 -6.01 -0.98 1.51
C LEU A 101 -6.69 -1.07 0.15
N PHE A 102 -7.91 -1.61 0.09
CA PHE A 102 -8.72 -1.56 -1.12
C PHE A 102 -10.19 -1.30 -0.81
N GLN A 103 -10.92 -0.78 -1.78
CA GLN A 103 -12.34 -0.50 -1.68
C GLN A 103 -13.01 -0.69 -3.05
N GLY A 104 -14.21 -1.27 -3.05
CA GLY A 104 -15.08 -1.25 -4.22
C GLY A 104 -15.61 0.14 -4.51
N VAL A 105 -15.50 0.57 -5.77
CA VAL A 105 -16.07 1.85 -6.23
C VAL A 105 -17.21 1.55 -7.20
N GLU A 106 -18.39 2.05 -6.87
CA GLU A 106 -19.57 1.95 -7.75
C GLU A 106 -19.34 2.73 -9.04
N GLU A 107 -19.85 2.22 -10.16
CA GLU A 107 -19.69 2.87 -11.48
C GLU A 107 -20.16 4.33 -11.48
N SER A 108 -21.26 4.61 -10.77
CA SER A 108 -21.81 5.97 -10.60
C SER A 108 -20.88 6.94 -9.86
N GLN A 109 -19.90 6.43 -9.11
CA GLN A 109 -18.97 7.20 -8.29
C GLN A 109 -17.59 7.33 -8.94
N VAL A 110 -17.28 6.58 -10.00
CA VAL A 110 -15.96 6.57 -10.65
C VAL A 110 -15.46 7.98 -11.00
N MET A 111 -16.36 8.88 -11.43
CA MET A 111 -16.03 10.27 -11.75
C MET A 111 -15.52 11.10 -10.56
N LEU A 112 -15.74 10.64 -9.32
CA LEU A 112 -15.21 11.25 -8.09
C LEU A 112 -13.77 10.80 -7.79
N TRP A 113 -13.25 9.83 -8.53
CA TRP A 113 -11.95 9.19 -8.31
C TRP A 113 -10.94 9.50 -9.43
N ASN A 114 -11.07 10.65 -10.09
CA ASN A 114 -10.20 11.04 -11.21
C ASN A 114 -8.71 11.02 -10.84
N GLU A 115 -8.35 11.55 -9.65
CA GLU A 115 -6.97 11.50 -9.15
C GLU A 115 -6.44 10.07 -9.02
N ALA A 116 -7.30 9.13 -8.61
CA ALA A 116 -6.93 7.73 -8.48
C ALA A 116 -6.81 7.03 -9.84
N ALA A 117 -7.66 7.39 -10.81
CA ALA A 117 -7.53 6.92 -12.18
C ALA A 117 -6.23 7.44 -12.85
N GLU A 118 -5.86 8.70 -12.57
CA GLU A 118 -4.58 9.26 -12.99
C GLU A 118 -3.40 8.54 -12.34
N MET A 119 -3.48 8.24 -11.04
CA MET A 119 -2.46 7.46 -10.32
C MET A 119 -2.29 6.06 -10.93
N ALA A 120 -3.38 5.39 -11.31
CA ALA A 120 -3.32 4.09 -11.98
C ALA A 120 -2.64 4.15 -13.36
N SER A 121 -2.63 5.31 -14.01
CA SER A 121 -1.97 5.53 -15.31
C SER A 121 -0.48 5.88 -15.18
N LYS A 122 0.00 6.16 -13.95
CA LYS A 122 1.41 6.40 -13.68
C LYS A 122 2.18 5.08 -13.61
N ASP A 123 3.50 5.19 -13.70
CA ASP A 123 4.39 4.06 -13.47
C ASP A 123 4.25 3.53 -12.05
N VAL A 124 4.02 2.22 -11.90
CA VAL A 124 3.85 1.54 -10.61
C VAL A 124 5.03 1.71 -9.66
N ARG A 125 6.22 2.07 -10.16
CA ARG A 125 7.40 2.36 -9.35
C ARG A 125 7.20 3.52 -8.37
N VAL A 126 6.17 4.35 -8.56
CA VAL A 126 5.75 5.36 -7.58
C VAL A 126 5.49 4.76 -6.19
N TRP A 127 5.04 3.51 -6.12
CA TRP A 127 4.81 2.82 -4.85
C TRP A 127 6.09 2.58 -4.05
N LYS A 128 7.25 2.50 -4.71
CA LYS A 128 8.54 2.37 -4.01
C LYS A 128 8.78 3.52 -3.06
N ASP A 129 8.52 4.74 -3.53
CA ASP A 129 8.76 5.96 -2.77
C ASP A 129 7.66 6.19 -1.72
N ILE A 130 6.41 5.82 -2.04
CA ILE A 130 5.27 5.90 -1.11
C ILE A 130 5.42 4.91 0.05
N VAL A 131 5.72 3.65 -0.26
CA VAL A 131 5.88 2.59 0.75
C VAL A 131 7.18 2.79 1.53
N GLY A 132 8.22 3.28 0.87
CA GLY A 132 9.53 3.57 1.47
C GLY A 132 10.36 2.30 1.65
N VAL A 133 10.47 1.47 0.60
CA VAL A 133 11.30 0.26 0.61
C VAL A 133 12.71 0.53 0.06
N ASP A 134 13.73 -0.03 0.72
CA ASP A 134 15.10 -0.06 0.20
C ASP A 134 15.32 -1.32 -0.64
N ILE A 135 15.08 -1.22 -1.95
CA ILE A 135 15.18 -2.34 -2.89
C ILE A 135 16.56 -3.00 -2.89
N ALA A 136 17.64 -2.24 -2.66
CA ALA A 136 18.99 -2.80 -2.66
C ALA A 136 19.15 -3.80 -1.50
N GLN A 137 18.69 -3.40 -0.31
CA GLN A 137 18.71 -4.27 0.87
C GLN A 137 17.70 -5.44 0.76
N VAL A 138 16.52 -5.19 0.18
CA VAL A 138 15.50 -6.23 -0.04
C VAL A 138 16.00 -7.34 -0.94
N GLN A 139 16.89 -7.06 -1.89
CA GLN A 139 17.44 -8.04 -2.83
C GLN A 139 18.75 -8.69 -2.36
N ASP A 140 19.39 -8.19 -1.31
CA ASP A 140 20.63 -8.76 -0.78
C ASP A 140 20.35 -10.07 -0.04
N LYS A 141 20.75 -11.20 -0.64
CA LYS A 141 20.50 -12.55 -0.11
C LYS A 141 21.41 -12.92 1.06
N SER A 142 22.41 -12.10 1.38
CA SER A 142 23.30 -12.32 2.52
C SER A 142 22.72 -11.82 3.85
N LEU A 143 21.68 -10.98 3.79
CA LEU A 143 21.01 -10.43 4.96
C LEU A 143 19.95 -11.39 5.48
N PHE A 144 19.72 -11.39 6.81
CA PHE A 144 18.51 -11.97 7.36
C PHE A 144 17.37 -10.95 7.20
N ARG A 145 16.36 -11.36 6.43
CA ARG A 145 15.27 -10.49 5.96
C ARG A 145 13.92 -11.04 6.38
N VAL A 146 13.01 -10.14 6.71
CA VAL A 146 11.61 -10.44 7.01
C VAL A 146 10.73 -9.73 5.99
N LEU A 147 9.82 -10.47 5.38
CA LEU A 147 8.78 -9.94 4.52
C LEU A 147 7.43 -10.21 5.19
N GLU A 148 6.68 -9.15 5.44
CA GLU A 148 5.27 -9.19 5.83
C GLU A 148 4.46 -8.58 4.70
N TRP A 149 3.37 -9.26 4.33
CA TRP A 149 2.38 -8.68 3.45
C TRP A 149 0.99 -8.91 4.00
N GLY A 150 0.10 -7.96 3.74
CA GLY A 150 -1.26 -7.99 4.20
C GLY A 150 -2.13 -6.98 3.48
N GLY A 151 -3.39 -6.91 3.86
CA GLY A 151 -4.31 -5.93 3.35
C GLY A 151 -5.63 -5.96 4.10
N MET A 152 -6.51 -5.03 3.74
CA MET A 152 -7.89 -5.03 4.21
C MET A 152 -8.78 -4.26 3.24
N GLU A 153 -10.03 -4.72 3.18
CA GLU A 153 -11.11 -3.99 2.53
C GLU A 153 -11.60 -2.86 3.44
N VAL A 154 -11.70 -1.65 2.88
CA VAL A 154 -12.34 -0.49 3.52
C VAL A 154 -13.85 -0.58 3.25
N LYS A 155 -14.66 -0.45 4.30
CA LYS A 155 -16.13 -0.55 4.25
C LYS A 155 -16.80 0.79 4.50
#